data_AF-A0A931NI14-F1
#
_entry.id   AF-A0A931NI14-F1
#
_cell.length_a   1.000
_cell.length_b   1.000
_cell.length_c   1.000
_cell.angle_alpha   90.00
_cell.angle_beta   90.00
_cell.angle_gamma   90.00
#
_symmetry.space_group_name_H-M   'P 1'
#
loop_
_entity.id
_entity.type
_entity.pdbx_description
1 polymer ?
#
loop_
_entity_poly.entity_id
_entity_poly.type
_entity_poly.pdbx_seq_one_letter_code
_entity_poly.pdbx_strand_id
1 'polypeptide(L)' 'MWEVLGLALGLTLILEGLLPLLSPGQWRAMFTRLTQLQDGQLRFVGLCSVGLGLLTLLLLS' A
#
# COMPACT_ATOMS: atom_id res chain seq x y z
N MET A 1 19.00 -14.64 1.95
CA MET A 1 17.66 -14.37 2.50
C MET A 1 17.56 -12.96 3.11
N TRP A 2 18.49 -12.55 3.98
CA TRP A 2 18.49 -11.22 4.59
C TRP A 2 18.63 -10.07 3.58
N GLU A 3 19.40 -10.28 2.50
CA GLU A 3 19.56 -9.31 1.40
C GLU A 3 18.23 -9.03 0.67
N VAL A 4 17.46 -10.08 0.37
CA VAL A 4 16.15 -9.97 -0.30
C VAL A 4 15.17 -9.21 0.61
N LEU A 5 15.19 -9.47 1.91
CA LEU A 5 14.39 -8.72 2.88
C LEU A 5 14.80 -7.25 2.93
N GLY A 6 16.11 -6.97 2.96
CA GLY A 6 16.62 -5.59 2.93
C GLY A 6 16.21 -4.84 1.66
N LEU A 7 16.27 -5.49 0.50
CA LEU A 7 15.83 -4.92 -0.78
C LEU A 7 14.31 -4.68 -0.82
N ALA A 8 13.51 -5.64 -0.37
CA ALA A 8 12.06 -5.51 -0.31
C ALA A 8 11.63 -4.36 0.62
N LEU A 9 12.27 -4.24 1.79
CA LEU A 9 12.06 -3.12 2.71
C LEU A 9 12.45 -1.79 2.07
N GLY A 10 13.62 -1.71 1.44
CA GLY A 10 14.08 -0.51 0.75
C GLY A 10 13.12 -0.05 -0.35
N LEU A 11 12.65 -0.98 -1.19
CA LEU A 11 11.66 -0.69 -2.22
C LEU A 11 10.32 -0.23 -1.65
N THR A 12 9.87 -0.84 -0.55
CA THR A 12 8.61 -0.46 0.11
C THR A 12 8.70 0.98 0.63
N LEU A 13 9.81 1.36 1.27
CA LEU A 13 10.04 2.73 1.74
C LEU A 13 10.13 3.75 0.61
N ILE A 14 10.78 3.40 -0.50
CA ILE A 14 10.86 4.27 -1.69
C ILE A 14 9.45 4.51 -2.25
N LEU A 15 8.67 3.44 -2.44
CA LEU A 15 7.31 3.55 -3.00
C LEU A 15 6.38 4.34 -2.08
N GLU A 16 6.44 4.10 -0.77
CA GLU A 16 5.61 4.80 0.22
C GLU A 16 5.99 6.29 0.30
N GLY A 17 7.28 6.62 0.17
CA GLY A 17 7.78 8.00 0.16
C GLY A 17 7.58 8.75 -1.16
N LEU A 18 7.35 8.06 -2.28
CA LEU A 18 7.29 8.68 -3.60
C LEU A 18 6.07 9.60 -3.77
N LEU A 19 4.89 9.14 -3.37
CA LEU A 19 3.64 9.91 -3.44
C LEU A 19 3.67 11.21 -2.61
N PRO A 20 4.07 11.20 -1.32
CA PRO A 20 4.16 12.43 -0.54
C PRO A 20 5.26 13.38 -1.04
N LEU A 21 6.33 12.87 -1.65
CA LEU A 21 7.41 13.69 -2.21
C LEU A 21 7.00 14.38 -3.52
N LEU A 22 6.36 13.64 -4.43
CA LEU A 22 5.94 14.17 -5.74
C LEU A 22 4.68 15.03 -5.65
N SER A 23 3.71 14.64 -4.83
CA SER A 23 2.44 15.35 -4.71
C SER A 23 1.87 15.34 -3.30
N PRO A 24 2.40 16.17 -2.39
CA PRO A 24 1.96 16.22 -1.01
C PRO A 24 0.49 16.63 -0.85
N GLY A 25 -0.05 17.45 -1.77
CA GLY A 25 -1.45 17.88 -1.73
C GLY A 25 -2.43 16.74 -2.07
N GLN A 26 -2.14 15.98 -3.13
CA GLN A 26 -2.96 14.84 -3.53
C GLN A 26 -2.88 13.72 -2.49
N TRP A 27 -1.69 13.48 -1.92
CA TRP A 27 -1.49 12.54 -0.82
C TRP A 27 -2.33 12.88 0.40
N ARG A 28 -2.31 14.15 0.87
CA ARG A 28 -3.14 14.60 2.00
C ARG A 28 -4.63 14.42 1.71
N ALA A 29 -5.10 14.81 0.52
CA ALA A 29 -6.50 14.66 0.15
C ALA A 29 -6.96 13.20 0.12
N MET A 30 -6.12 12.30 -0.42
CA MET A 30 -6.31 10.84 -0.35
C MET A 30 -6.43 10.35 1.09
N PHE A 31 -5.49 10.74 1.95
CA PHE A 31 -5.50 10.37 3.36
C PHE A 31 -6.76 10.85 4.09
N THR A 32 -7.17 12.10 3.89
CA THR A 32 -8.39 12.64 4.49
C THR A 32 -9.63 11.86 4.05
N ARG A 33 -9.72 11.49 2.77
CA ARG A 33 -10.81 10.63 2.28
C ARG A 33 -10.79 9.26 2.93
N LEU A 34 -9.62 8.65 3.08
CA LEU A 34 -9.48 7.35 3.76
C LEU A 34 -9.93 7.42 5.22
N THR A 35 -9.59 8.49 5.95
CA THR A 35 -10.02 8.68 7.34
C THR A 35 -11.52 8.95 7.50
N GLN A 36 -12.22 9.34 6.43
CA GLN A 36 -13.66 9.55 6.42
C GLN A 36 -14.45 8.27 6.08
N LEU A 37 -13.77 7.20 5.66
CA LEU A 37 -14.41 5.92 5.40
C LEU A 37 -14.86 5.29 6.72
N GLN A 38 -16.00 4.61 6.70
CA GLN A 38 -16.43 3.80 7.83
C GLN A 38 -15.51 2.58 8.00
N ASP A 39 -15.36 2.07 9.22
CA ASP A 39 -14.51 0.91 9.52
C ASP A 39 -14.80 -0.30 8.61
N GLY A 40 -16.07 -0.53 8.27
CA GLY A 40 -16.46 -1.60 7.34
C GLY A 40 -15.90 -1.41 5.93
N GLN A 41 -15.88 -0.18 5.42
CA GLN A 41 -15.34 0.15 4.09
C GLN A 41 -13.82 0.04 4.08
N LEU A 42 -13.14 0.53 5.12
CA LEU A 42 -11.69 0.42 5.25
C LEU A 42 -11.25 -1.05 5.31
N ARG A 43 -11.97 -1.88 6.06
CA ARG A 43 -11.75 -3.33 6.13
C ARG A 43 -11.97 -4.00 4.79
N PHE A 44 -13.00 -3.61 4.03
CA PHE A 44 -13.24 -4.17 2.70
C PHE A 44 -12.11 -3.83 1.72
N VAL A 45 -11.64 -2.58 1.71
CA VAL A 45 -10.47 -2.18 0.90
C VAL A 45 -9.23 -3.01 1.28
N GLY A 46 -9.00 -3.21 2.58
CA GLY A 46 -7.93 -4.09 3.06
C GLY A 46 -8.09 -5.56 2.65
N LEU A 47 -9.32 -6.10 2.69
CA LEU A 47 -9.59 -7.46 2.20
C LEU A 47 -9.30 -7.60 0.71
N CYS A 48 -9.71 -6.60 -0.10
CA CYS A 48 -9.41 -6.59 -1.53
C CYS A 48 -7.90 -6.51 -1.81
N SER A 49 -7.15 -5.67 -1.09
CA SER A 49 -5.70 -5.54 -1.30
C SER A 49 -4.95 -6.82 -0.91
N VAL A 50 -5.30 -7.43 0.22
CA VAL A 50 -4.74 -8.73 0.64
C VAL A 50 -5.09 -9.82 -0.38
N GLY A 51 -6.35 -9.88 -0.82
CA GLY A 51 -6.80 -10.84 -1.82
C GLY A 51 -6.05 -10.72 -3.15
N LEU A 52 -5.87 -9.50 -3.66
CA LEU A 52 -5.07 -9.25 -4.87
C LEU A 52 -3.61 -9.62 -4.68
N GLY A 53 -3.02 -9.32 -3.53
CA GLY A 53 -1.65 -9.72 -3.21
C GLY A 53 -1.47 -11.24 -3.19
N LEU A 54 -2.40 -11.96 -2.56
CA LEU A 54 -2.42 -13.43 -2.55
C LEU A 54 -2.61 -14.01 -3.95
N LEU A 55 -3.53 -13.47 -4.75
CA LEU A 55 -3.73 -13.90 -6.14
C LEU A 55 -2.48 -13.68 -6.98
N THR A 56 -1.83 -12.53 -6.84
CA THR A 56 -0.58 -12.22 -7.55
C THR A 56 0.53 -13.18 -7.15
N LEU A 57 0.67 -13.48 -5.86
CA LEU A 57 1.61 -14.48 -5.39
C LEU A 57 1.30 -15.84 -6.02
N LEU A 58 0.07 -16.34 -5.91
CA LEU A 58 -0.32 -17.63 -6.47
C LEU A 58 -0.12 -17.76 -7.99
N LEU A 59 -0.23 -16.65 -8.73
CA LEU A 59 -0.07 -16.64 -10.19
C LEU A 59 1.39 -16.50 -10.64
N LEU A 60 2.24 -15.81 -9.87
CA LEU A 60 3.63 -15.52 -10.24
C LEU A 60 4.69 -16.31 -9.47
N SER A 61 4.32 -16.97 -8.37
CA SER A 61 5.16 -17.91 -7.62
C SER A 61 5.16 -19.28 -8.27
#